data_AF-A0A1Z1WE43-F1
#
_entry.id   AF-A0A1Z1WE43-F1
#
_cell.length_a   1.000
_cell.length_b   1.000
_cell.length_c   1.000
_cell.angle_alpha   90.00
_cell.angle_beta   90.00
_cell.angle_gamma   90.00
#
_symmetry.space_group_name_H-M   'P 1'
#
loop_
_entity.id
_entity.type
_entity.pdbx_description
1 polymer ?
#
loop_
_entity_poly.entity_id
_entity_poly.type
_entity_poly.pdbx_seq_one_letter_code
_entity_poly.pdbx_strand_id
1 'polypeptide(L)'
;MRGGDDAGGLGGPDTREPDELYEKLRAYEGQAAAVGGRGKDPVNEPMIRHWCEAMGDTHAAYTGPEAVAPPTMLQVWTMGGLSGHSGRSEAYDELFALLDDAGYASVVATDCEQEYARPLRPGEEITFDAVIESVSERKTTKLGTGYFVTTRMDVRADGEPAGTHRFRILKYVPARRRVKGAGALGSPAPAPAAGVAGPGAPERSRRPRPVINRDNAGFWEGVARHRLLIQRCGSCARLRFPWLPGCNACGSPDWDTVEASGEGTVFSYVVMHHPPFPAFTAPDRATDTAGPYAVVLVELAEGVRIISQVVGVEHDRVRIGMPVRLEFQRVDEDLELPLFRPLAPDGGPDGGPDAAPAGVVGRACGGSGRGGR
;
A
#
# COMPACT_ATOMS: atom_id res chain seq x y z
N MET A 1 45.31 -43.79 46.59
CA MET A 1 44.45 -44.19 45.45
C MET A 1 43.15 -43.44 45.64
N ARG A 2 42.86 -42.41 44.81
CA ARG A 2 42.03 -42.49 43.58
C ARG A 2 40.62 -43.02 43.89
N GLY A 3 39.49 -42.32 43.67
CA GLY A 3 39.24 -40.97 43.09
C GLY A 3 38.31 -41.03 41.86
N GLY A 4 37.46 -40.00 41.67
CA GLY A 4 36.55 -39.84 40.51
C GLY A 4 35.26 -40.69 40.57
N ASP A 5 34.15 -40.36 39.92
CA ASP A 5 33.73 -39.18 39.12
C ASP A 5 32.21 -39.01 39.34
N ASP A 6 31.65 -37.83 39.61
CA ASP A 6 31.31 -36.73 38.68
C ASP A 6 30.37 -37.09 37.51
N ALA A 7 29.12 -36.59 37.59
CA ALA A 7 28.16 -36.51 36.49
C ALA A 7 27.27 -35.27 36.67
N GLY A 8 27.86 -34.09 36.49
CA GLY A 8 27.14 -32.82 36.44
C GLY A 8 26.63 -32.48 35.03
N GLY A 9 25.65 -31.56 34.97
CA GLY A 9 25.14 -30.98 33.73
C GLY A 9 24.06 -31.81 33.01
N LEU A 10 23.09 -31.22 32.34
CA LEU A 10 22.92 -29.81 31.98
C LEU A 10 21.49 -29.35 32.29
N GLY A 11 21.34 -28.47 33.27
CA GLY A 11 20.24 -27.51 33.21
C GLY A 11 20.49 -26.61 32.01
N GLY A 12 19.68 -26.76 30.97
CA GLY A 12 19.78 -25.91 29.78
C GLY A 12 19.55 -24.45 30.18
N PRO A 13 20.39 -23.50 29.76
CA PRO A 13 20.16 -22.10 30.08
C PRO A 13 18.91 -21.61 29.31
N ASP A 14 17.80 -21.40 30.02
CA ASP A 14 16.72 -20.49 29.58
C ASP A 14 17.21 -19.03 29.78
N THR A 15 18.36 -18.73 29.20
CA THR A 15 18.86 -17.37 29.05
C THR A 15 18.24 -16.80 27.80
N ARG A 16 17.00 -16.32 27.93
CA ARG A 16 16.59 -15.17 27.13
C ARG A 16 17.61 -14.07 27.45
N GLU A 17 18.46 -13.73 26.48
CA GLU A 17 19.30 -12.54 26.60
C GLU A 17 18.37 -11.37 26.99
N PRO A 18 18.72 -10.58 28.01
CA PRO A 18 17.92 -9.42 28.39
C PRO A 18 17.70 -8.54 27.17
N ASP A 19 16.44 -8.24 26.88
CA ASP A 19 16.10 -7.36 25.78
C ASP A 19 16.37 -5.91 26.22
N GLU A 20 17.64 -5.51 26.14
CA GLU A 20 18.12 -4.17 26.53
C GLU A 20 17.39 -3.04 25.79
N LEU A 21 16.80 -3.35 24.64
CA LEU A 21 15.95 -2.42 23.91
C LEU A 21 14.58 -2.34 24.58
N TYR A 22 13.92 -3.47 24.88
CA TYR A 22 12.65 -3.46 25.63
C TYR A 22 12.73 -2.70 26.96
N GLU A 23 13.79 -2.87 27.75
CA GLU A 23 13.96 -2.15 29.02
C GLU A 23 14.08 -0.62 28.84
N LYS A 24 14.54 -0.15 27.67
CA LYS A 24 14.50 1.28 27.30
C LYS A 24 13.11 1.69 26.80
N LEU A 25 12.49 0.87 25.96
CA LEU A 25 11.18 1.16 25.36
C LEU A 25 10.05 1.26 26.41
N ARG A 26 10.07 0.38 27.42
CA ARG A 26 9.07 0.40 28.49
C ARG A 26 9.13 1.66 29.38
N ALA A 27 10.25 2.38 29.40
CA ALA A 27 10.37 3.63 30.15
C ALA A 27 9.48 4.76 29.60
N TYR A 28 8.99 4.60 28.36
CA TYR A 28 8.02 5.50 27.74
C TYR A 28 6.56 5.16 28.10
N GLU A 29 6.26 4.04 28.77
CA GLU A 29 4.90 3.71 29.21
C GLU A 29 4.37 4.75 30.20
N GLY A 30 3.12 5.18 29.99
CA GLY A 30 2.49 6.25 30.76
C GLY A 30 2.92 7.67 30.37
N GLN A 31 3.93 7.84 29.51
CA GLN A 31 4.30 9.16 29.00
C GLN A 31 3.31 9.64 27.93
N ALA A 32 3.14 10.96 27.82
CA ALA A 32 2.26 11.53 26.80
C ALA A 32 2.79 11.25 25.39
N ALA A 33 1.89 10.89 24.47
CA ALA A 33 2.12 10.81 23.03
C ALA A 33 1.72 12.10 22.30
N ALA A 34 0.73 12.81 22.84
CA ALA A 34 0.30 14.15 22.43
C ALA A 34 -0.34 14.86 23.63
N VAL A 35 -0.16 16.18 23.75
CA VAL A 35 -0.75 16.99 24.82
C VAL A 35 -1.39 18.22 24.20
N GLY A 36 -2.66 18.49 24.54
CA GLY A 36 -3.40 19.64 24.01
C GLY A 36 -3.51 19.65 22.48
N GLY A 37 -3.56 18.46 21.86
CA GLY A 37 -3.77 18.32 20.43
C GLY A 37 -5.11 18.93 20.03
N ARG A 38 -5.16 19.64 18.90
CA ARG A 38 -6.39 20.22 18.34
C ARG A 38 -6.59 19.67 16.94
N GLY A 39 -7.83 19.32 16.60
CA GLY A 39 -8.22 19.04 15.23
C GLY A 39 -7.96 20.26 14.35
N LYS A 40 -7.64 20.03 13.08
CA LYS A 40 -7.33 21.14 12.15
C LYS A 40 -8.54 21.99 11.82
N ASP A 41 -9.67 21.30 11.72
CA ASP A 41 -10.97 21.83 11.38
C ASP A 41 -11.94 21.42 12.49
N PRO A 42 -12.95 22.24 12.82
CA PRO A 42 -14.10 21.76 13.57
C PRO A 42 -14.77 20.61 12.79
N VAL A 43 -15.58 19.82 13.49
CA VAL A 43 -16.48 18.85 12.84
C VAL A 43 -17.30 19.60 11.79
N ASN A 44 -17.34 19.10 10.54
CA ASN A 44 -17.95 19.84 9.44
C ASN A 44 -18.64 18.95 8.40
N GLU A 45 -19.76 19.44 7.85
CA GLU A 45 -20.57 18.74 6.86
C GLU A 45 -19.81 18.35 5.58
N PRO A 46 -18.90 19.18 5.00
CA PRO A 46 -18.13 18.78 3.81
C PRO A 46 -17.30 17.51 4.01
N MET A 47 -16.62 17.37 5.15
CA MET A 47 -15.85 16.17 5.48
C MET A 47 -16.76 14.98 5.79
N ILE A 48 -17.86 15.19 6.51
CA ILE A 48 -18.87 14.13 6.77
C ILE A 48 -19.42 13.58 5.46
N ARG A 49 -19.90 14.44 4.56
CA ARG A 49 -20.44 14.03 3.25
C ARG A 49 -19.40 13.25 2.43
N HIS A 50 -18.18 13.76 2.31
CA HIS A 50 -17.13 13.08 1.54
C HIS A 50 -16.72 11.72 2.15
N TRP A 51 -16.70 11.60 3.48
CA TRP A 51 -16.44 10.33 4.14
C TRP A 51 -17.57 9.33 3.88
N CYS A 52 -18.83 9.76 4.03
CA CYS A 52 -20.01 8.95 3.75
C CYS A 52 -20.06 8.47 2.29
N GLU A 53 -19.77 9.36 1.32
CA GLU A 53 -19.66 9.01 -0.11
C GLU A 53 -18.57 7.96 -0.38
N ALA A 54 -17.39 8.12 0.23
CA ALA A 54 -16.26 7.19 0.06
C ALA A 54 -16.52 5.82 0.70
N MET A 55 -17.24 5.79 1.82
CA MET A 55 -17.59 4.57 2.54
C MET A 55 -18.89 3.90 2.03
N GLY A 56 -19.67 4.59 1.21
CA GLY A 56 -20.99 4.15 0.76
C GLY A 56 -22.07 4.18 1.85
N ASP A 57 -21.86 4.96 2.92
CA ASP A 57 -22.80 5.08 4.03
C ASP A 57 -23.83 6.17 3.75
N THR A 58 -25.11 5.79 3.69
CA THR A 58 -26.24 6.67 3.36
C THR A 58 -27.16 6.93 4.55
N HIS A 59 -26.70 6.68 5.78
CA HIS A 59 -27.54 6.83 6.96
C HIS A 59 -27.99 8.29 7.18
N ALA A 60 -29.31 8.48 7.30
CA ALA A 60 -29.94 9.80 7.24
C ALA A 60 -29.45 10.79 8.33
N ALA A 61 -29.03 10.29 9.49
CA ALA A 61 -28.52 11.12 10.59
C ALA A 61 -27.22 11.88 10.26
N TYR A 62 -26.55 11.57 9.15
CA TYR A 62 -25.32 12.23 8.71
C TYR A 62 -25.57 13.40 7.74
N THR A 63 -26.84 13.80 7.57
CA THR A 63 -27.26 14.82 6.59
C THR A 63 -28.33 15.75 7.16
N GLY A 64 -28.38 16.99 6.64
CA GLY A 64 -29.34 18.00 7.07
C GLY A 64 -28.91 18.80 8.32
N PRO A 65 -29.75 19.71 8.82
CA PRO A 65 -29.37 20.70 9.84
C PRO A 65 -29.04 20.09 11.21
N GLU A 66 -29.56 18.89 11.50
CA GLU A 66 -29.33 18.16 12.75
C GLU A 66 -28.26 17.06 12.60
N ALA A 67 -27.45 17.11 11.54
CA ALA A 67 -26.45 16.10 11.24
C ALA A 67 -25.51 15.82 12.43
N VAL A 68 -25.14 14.56 12.57
CA VAL A 68 -24.03 14.11 13.40
C VAL A 68 -22.94 13.54 12.49
N ALA A 69 -21.68 13.58 12.93
CA ALA A 69 -20.64 12.80 12.24
C ALA A 69 -20.87 11.30 12.50
N PRO A 70 -20.63 10.42 11.50
CA PRO A 70 -20.48 8.99 11.73
C PRO A 70 -19.50 8.74 12.88
N PRO A 71 -19.83 7.90 13.89
CA PRO A 71 -18.95 7.69 15.05
C PRO A 71 -17.54 7.24 14.67
N THR A 72 -17.42 6.42 13.63
CA THR A 72 -16.16 5.95 13.03
C THR A 72 -15.28 7.06 12.45
N MET A 73 -15.77 8.30 12.33
CA MET A 73 -14.96 9.47 12.00
C MET A 73 -14.19 10.04 13.20
N LEU A 74 -14.32 9.50 14.43
CA LEU A 74 -13.65 10.03 15.63
C LEU A 74 -12.16 10.33 15.43
N GLN A 75 -11.42 9.40 14.81
CA GLN A 75 -10.00 9.58 14.49
C GLN A 75 -9.76 10.57 13.32
N VAL A 76 -10.69 10.70 12.37
CA VAL A 76 -10.52 11.56 11.17
C VAL A 76 -10.28 13.01 11.58
N TRP A 77 -10.96 13.48 12.63
CA TRP A 77 -10.81 14.83 13.16
C TRP A 77 -9.48 15.10 13.89
N THR A 78 -8.78 14.05 14.32
CA THR A 78 -7.47 14.17 15.01
C THR A 78 -6.27 13.90 14.09
N MET A 79 -6.51 13.52 12.82
CA MET A 79 -5.44 13.21 11.86
C MET A 79 -4.59 14.42 11.47
N GLY A 80 -3.27 14.27 11.58
CA GLY A 80 -2.28 15.24 11.08
C GLY A 80 -2.29 15.47 9.55
N GLY A 81 -2.98 14.66 8.75
CA GLY A 81 -3.08 14.83 7.29
C GLY A 81 -1.72 14.99 6.58
N LEU A 82 -1.69 15.70 5.45
CA LEU A 82 -0.46 15.87 4.64
C LEU A 82 0.61 16.76 5.30
N SER A 83 0.24 17.66 6.22
CA SER A 83 1.21 18.51 6.94
C SER A 83 1.75 17.88 8.23
N GLY A 84 1.35 16.64 8.55
CA GLY A 84 1.71 15.96 9.80
C GLY A 84 1.02 16.53 11.05
N HIS A 85 1.28 15.88 12.19
CA HIS A 85 0.83 16.33 13.50
C HIS A 85 1.79 17.38 14.06
N SER A 86 1.27 18.56 14.44
CA SER A 86 2.02 19.64 15.09
C SER A 86 2.09 19.52 16.61
N GLY A 87 1.45 18.51 17.21
CA GLY A 87 1.33 18.32 18.67
C GLY A 87 1.76 16.93 19.16
N ARG A 88 2.68 16.25 18.45
CA ARG A 88 3.35 15.07 19.00
C ARG A 88 4.30 15.47 20.13
N SER A 89 4.44 14.61 21.12
CA SER A 89 5.43 14.79 22.17
C SER A 89 6.83 14.35 21.73
N GLU A 90 7.85 14.94 22.35
CA GLU A 90 9.24 14.52 22.24
C GLU A 90 9.41 13.03 22.59
N ALA A 91 8.81 12.59 23.71
CA ALA A 91 8.78 11.18 24.13
C ALA A 91 8.25 10.20 23.07
N TYR A 92 7.26 10.61 22.26
CA TYR A 92 6.73 9.78 21.19
C TYR A 92 7.68 9.70 20.00
N ASP A 93 8.23 10.84 19.58
CA ASP A 93 9.17 10.87 18.46
C ASP A 93 10.51 10.19 18.83
N GLU A 94 10.98 10.30 20.09
CA GLU A 94 12.11 9.54 20.64
C GLU A 94 11.88 8.03 20.65
N LEU A 95 10.71 7.57 21.13
CA LEU A 95 10.35 6.14 21.15
C LEU A 95 10.43 5.54 19.74
N PHE A 96 9.94 6.27 18.74
CA PHE A 96 9.96 5.80 17.34
C PHE A 96 11.35 5.89 16.72
N ALA A 97 12.13 6.94 17.01
CA ALA A 97 13.52 7.04 16.58
C ALA A 97 14.37 5.89 17.14
N LEU A 98 14.21 5.56 18.43
CA LEU A 98 14.90 4.43 19.07
C LEU A 98 14.55 3.08 18.42
N LEU A 99 13.30 2.89 17.97
CA LEU A 99 12.90 1.71 17.22
C LEU A 99 13.47 1.70 15.79
N ASP A 100 13.54 2.84 15.13
CA ASP A 100 14.05 3.00 13.76
C ASP A 100 15.57 2.79 13.69
N ASP A 101 16.33 3.41 14.60
CA ASP A 101 17.78 3.26 14.74
C ASP A 101 18.17 1.81 15.11
N ALA A 102 17.32 1.12 15.86
CA ALA A 102 17.46 -0.31 16.14
C ALA A 102 17.01 -1.23 14.96
N GLY A 103 16.60 -0.65 13.83
CA GLY A 103 16.27 -1.35 12.59
C GLY A 103 14.80 -1.76 12.43
N TYR A 104 13.92 -1.47 13.39
CA TYR A 104 12.50 -1.83 13.38
C TYR A 104 11.64 -0.84 12.59
N ALA A 105 12.16 -0.35 11.46
CA ALA A 105 11.59 0.74 10.68
C ALA A 105 10.19 0.46 10.10
N SER A 106 9.90 -0.80 9.75
CA SER A 106 8.60 -1.16 9.15
C SER A 106 7.49 -1.03 10.17
N VAL A 107 6.38 -0.40 9.79
CA VAL A 107 5.21 -0.20 10.66
C VAL A 107 3.96 -0.81 10.05
N VAL A 108 3.09 -1.37 10.88
CA VAL A 108 1.75 -1.81 10.50
C VAL A 108 0.80 -1.60 11.68
N ALA A 109 -0.42 -1.13 11.42
CA ALA A 109 -1.49 -1.11 12.41
C ALA A 109 -2.04 -2.53 12.57
N THR A 110 -2.21 -2.98 13.82
CA THR A 110 -2.68 -4.35 14.11
C THR A 110 -4.06 -4.36 14.75
N ASP A 111 -4.36 -3.39 15.62
CA ASP A 111 -5.61 -3.33 16.37
C ASP A 111 -6.06 -1.87 16.54
N CYS A 112 -7.37 -1.65 16.50
CA CYS A 112 -8.00 -0.36 16.69
C CYS A 112 -9.30 -0.57 17.48
N GLU A 113 -9.39 0.03 18.66
CA GLU A 113 -10.59 0.05 19.51
C GLU A 113 -11.05 1.51 19.64
N GLN A 114 -12.35 1.74 19.49
CA GLN A 114 -12.95 3.07 19.66
C GLN A 114 -14.19 2.95 20.54
N GLU A 115 -14.29 3.82 21.54
CA GLU A 115 -15.48 3.98 22.37
C GLU A 115 -16.08 5.36 22.12
N TYR A 116 -17.38 5.41 21.84
CA TYR A 116 -18.09 6.65 21.51
C TYR A 116 -18.97 7.06 22.68
N ALA A 117 -18.59 8.11 23.40
CA ALA A 117 -19.35 8.61 24.55
C ALA A 117 -20.58 9.42 24.11
N ARG A 118 -20.47 10.16 23.01
CA ARG A 118 -21.56 10.94 22.41
C ARG A 118 -21.37 11.10 20.89
N PRO A 119 -22.44 11.39 20.12
CA PRO A 119 -22.31 11.87 18.76
C PRO A 119 -21.54 13.20 18.70
N LEU A 120 -20.80 13.40 17.62
CA LEU A 120 -20.17 14.66 17.26
C LEU A 120 -21.08 15.44 16.30
N ARG A 121 -21.08 16.78 16.38
CA ARG A 121 -21.95 17.66 15.59
C ARG A 121 -21.15 18.72 14.82
N PRO A 122 -21.59 19.14 13.62
CA PRO A 122 -20.97 20.23 12.89
C PRO A 122 -20.82 21.50 13.75
N GLY A 123 -19.63 22.10 13.70
CA GLY A 123 -19.26 23.28 14.49
C GLY A 123 -18.41 22.97 15.74
N GLU A 124 -18.47 21.75 16.30
CA GLU A 124 -17.72 21.41 17.51
C GLU A 124 -16.20 21.35 17.25
N GLU A 125 -15.42 21.96 18.14
CA GLU A 125 -13.97 21.91 18.10
C GLU A 125 -13.41 20.65 18.77
N ILE A 126 -12.62 19.88 18.02
CA ILE A 126 -12.00 18.66 18.55
C ILE A 126 -10.67 18.99 19.22
N THR A 127 -10.50 18.51 20.45
CA THR A 127 -9.22 18.47 21.17
C THR A 127 -8.94 17.06 21.66
N PHE A 128 -7.67 16.71 21.87
CA PHE A 128 -7.27 15.37 22.29
C PHE A 128 -5.95 15.39 23.05
N ASP A 129 -5.84 14.50 24.02
CA ASP A 129 -4.56 14.07 24.58
C ASP A 129 -4.33 12.62 24.21
N ALA A 130 -3.07 12.19 24.17
CA ALA A 130 -2.74 10.79 23.96
C ALA A 130 -1.60 10.36 24.89
N VAL A 131 -1.61 9.08 25.27
CA VAL A 131 -0.62 8.44 26.15
C VAL A 131 -0.09 7.16 25.50
N ILE A 132 1.21 6.91 25.67
CA ILE A 132 1.85 5.65 25.33
C ILE A 132 1.39 4.65 26.40
N GLU A 133 0.33 3.89 26.10
CA GLU A 133 -0.38 3.06 27.08
C GLU A 133 0.39 1.77 27.41
N SER A 134 1.06 1.18 26.41
CA SER A 134 1.96 0.03 26.62
C SER A 134 2.94 -0.16 25.47
N VAL A 135 4.09 -0.77 25.77
CA VAL A 135 5.00 -1.36 24.80
C VAL A 135 5.20 -2.83 25.16
N SER A 136 5.07 -3.74 24.18
CA SER A 136 5.31 -5.17 24.46
C SER A 136 6.78 -5.52 24.45
N GLU A 137 7.15 -6.61 25.12
CA GLU A 137 8.38 -7.38 24.81
C GLU A 137 8.48 -7.67 23.28
N ARG A 138 9.68 -7.99 22.79
CA ARG A 138 9.90 -8.38 21.40
C ARG A 138 9.11 -9.63 21.02
N LYS A 139 8.26 -9.51 20.01
CA LYS A 139 7.44 -10.62 19.46
C LYS A 139 7.81 -10.92 18.02
N THR A 140 7.74 -12.20 17.65
CA THR A 140 7.88 -12.66 16.27
C THR A 140 6.50 -13.00 15.71
N THR A 141 6.16 -12.36 14.59
CA THR A 141 4.89 -12.54 13.87
C THR A 141 5.13 -13.12 12.47
N LYS A 142 4.07 -13.35 11.69
CA LYS A 142 4.19 -13.73 10.27
C LYS A 142 4.81 -12.62 9.40
N LEU A 143 4.67 -11.36 9.80
CA LEU A 143 5.22 -10.20 9.07
C LEU A 143 6.70 -9.98 9.41
N GLY A 144 7.09 -10.30 10.64
CA GLY A 144 8.45 -10.08 11.14
C GLY A 144 8.55 -10.03 12.65
N THR A 145 9.75 -9.74 13.14
CA THR A 145 10.08 -9.62 14.57
C THR A 145 10.12 -8.15 14.96
N GLY A 146 9.51 -7.79 16.08
CA GLY A 146 9.35 -6.39 16.47
C GLY A 146 8.62 -6.18 17.79
N TYR A 147 8.29 -4.92 18.07
CA TYR A 147 7.62 -4.49 19.30
C TYR A 147 6.25 -3.92 18.95
N PHE A 148 5.26 -4.23 19.78
CA PHE A 148 3.96 -3.58 19.68
C PHE A 148 3.95 -2.33 20.55
N VAL A 149 3.50 -1.21 20.00
CA VAL A 149 3.26 0.03 20.74
C VAL A 149 1.76 0.31 20.72
N THR A 150 1.17 0.48 21.89
CA THR A 150 -0.25 0.83 22.06
C THR A 150 -0.34 2.27 22.54
N THR A 151 -1.09 3.10 21.82
CA THR A 151 -1.38 4.49 22.21
C THR A 151 -2.87 4.60 22.51
N ARG A 152 -3.24 5.17 23.66
CA ARG A 152 -4.63 5.56 23.95
C ARG A 152 -4.76 7.07 23.75
N MET A 153 -5.78 7.48 23.01
CA MET A 153 -6.14 8.87 22.77
C MET A 153 -7.50 9.14 23.41
N ASP A 154 -7.58 10.19 24.22
CA ASP A 154 -8.82 10.63 24.88
C ASP A 154 -9.29 11.91 24.15
N VAL A 155 -10.41 11.81 23.43
CA VAL A 155 -10.91 12.84 22.51
C VAL A 155 -12.06 13.62 23.16
N ARG A 156 -12.03 14.94 23.01
CA ARG A 156 -13.03 15.88 23.52
C ARG A 156 -13.55 16.77 22.40
N ALA A 157 -14.81 17.16 22.48
CA ALA A 157 -15.48 18.07 21.57
C ALA A 157 -16.08 19.22 22.39
N ASP A 158 -15.64 20.45 22.09
CA ASP A 158 -15.88 21.66 22.89
C ASP A 158 -15.50 21.51 24.39
N GLY A 159 -14.46 20.71 24.66
CA GLY A 159 -13.97 20.40 26.00
C GLY A 159 -14.67 19.21 26.69
N GLU A 160 -15.84 18.79 26.21
CA GLU A 160 -16.59 17.65 26.75
C GLU A 160 -16.09 16.31 26.19
N PRO A 161 -16.00 15.22 26.98
CA PRO A 161 -15.60 13.90 26.49
C PRO A 161 -16.46 13.41 25.31
N ALA A 162 -15.80 13.10 24.19
CA ALA A 162 -16.44 12.62 22.97
C ALA A 162 -16.25 11.11 22.75
N GLY A 163 -15.06 10.61 23.05
CA GLY A 163 -14.74 9.18 22.91
C GLY A 163 -13.29 8.87 23.22
N THR A 164 -12.97 7.58 23.26
CA THR A 164 -11.60 7.07 23.39
C THR A 164 -11.20 6.33 22.12
N HIS A 165 -9.91 6.35 21.80
CA HIS A 165 -9.35 5.62 20.66
C HIS A 165 -8.03 4.97 21.08
N ARG A 166 -8.02 3.63 21.17
CA ARG A 166 -6.82 2.84 21.44
C ARG A 166 -6.32 2.25 20.14
N PHE A 167 -5.11 2.63 19.75
CA PHE A 167 -4.49 2.23 18.50
C PHE A 167 -3.21 1.45 18.79
N ARG A 168 -3.11 0.25 18.20
CA ARG A 168 -1.95 -0.63 18.35
C ARG A 168 -1.25 -0.78 17.02
N ILE A 169 0.05 -0.52 17.03
CA ILE A 169 0.95 -0.77 15.90
C ILE A 169 1.98 -1.84 16.26
N LEU A 170 2.56 -2.45 15.24
CA LEU A 170 3.78 -3.24 15.30
C LEU A 170 4.88 -2.49 14.53
N LYS A 171 6.00 -2.19 15.20
CA LYS A 171 7.26 -1.74 14.60
C LYS A 171 8.19 -2.94 14.48
N TYR A 172 8.59 -3.32 13.26
CA TYR A 172 9.21 -4.63 12.99
C TYR A 172 10.31 -4.62 11.93
N VAL A 173 11.17 -5.63 12.00
CA VAL A 173 12.05 -6.09 10.92
C VAL A 173 11.32 -7.16 10.11
N PRO A 174 11.09 -6.99 8.80
CA PRO A 174 10.37 -7.98 7.98
C PRO A 174 10.99 -9.38 8.01
N ALA A 175 10.14 -10.40 8.10
CA ALA A 175 10.57 -11.80 8.12
C ALA A 175 11.27 -12.17 6.81
N ARG A 176 12.55 -12.57 6.89
CA ARG A 176 13.24 -13.18 5.74
C ARG A 176 12.52 -14.46 5.33
N ARG A 177 11.90 -14.45 4.14
CA ARG A 177 11.16 -15.59 3.59
C ARG A 177 12.12 -16.76 3.35
N ARG A 178 12.17 -17.74 4.27
CA ARG A 178 12.84 -19.02 4.03
C ARG A 178 12.22 -19.70 2.80
N VAL A 179 13.02 -19.87 1.75
CA VAL A 179 12.65 -20.70 0.60
C VAL A 179 12.61 -22.16 1.06
N LYS A 180 11.41 -22.72 1.21
CA LYS A 180 11.22 -24.17 1.40
C LYS A 180 11.31 -24.83 0.02
N GLY A 181 12.44 -25.46 -0.30
CA GLY A 181 12.62 -26.05 -1.64
C GLY A 181 13.94 -26.79 -1.89
N ALA A 182 14.47 -27.56 -0.93
CA ALA A 182 15.51 -28.55 -1.20
C ALA A 182 15.45 -29.67 -0.14
N GLY A 183 14.80 -30.79 -0.50
CA GLY A 183 14.71 -31.97 0.36
C GLY A 183 15.93 -32.88 0.18
N ALA A 184 16.62 -33.15 1.28
CA ALA A 184 17.60 -34.21 1.57
C ALA A 184 18.05 -35.18 0.45
N LEU A 185 19.37 -35.32 0.29
CA LEU A 185 20.10 -36.60 0.38
C LEU A 185 21.63 -36.38 0.48
N GLY A 186 22.26 -36.88 1.56
CA GLY A 186 23.71 -37.20 1.62
C GLY A 186 24.69 -36.14 2.16
N SER A 187 25.52 -36.57 3.14
CA SER A 187 26.75 -35.92 3.66
C SER A 187 27.82 -37.01 3.89
N PRO A 188 29.14 -36.74 4.12
CA PRO A 188 29.86 -35.45 4.15
C PRO A 188 31.23 -35.38 3.40
N ALA A 189 31.71 -34.14 3.12
CA ALA A 189 33.12 -33.68 3.00
C ALA A 189 34.03 -34.24 1.84
N PRO A 190 35.16 -33.59 1.47
CA PRO A 190 35.82 -32.38 2.02
C PRO A 190 36.15 -31.25 0.99
N ALA A 191 36.72 -30.14 1.50
CA ALA A 191 37.41 -29.07 0.73
C ALA A 191 38.91 -29.43 0.53
N PRO A 192 39.76 -28.69 -0.24
CA PRO A 192 39.61 -27.36 -0.88
C PRO A 192 39.85 -27.44 -2.44
N ALA A 193 40.21 -26.42 -3.25
CA ALA A 193 40.74 -25.06 -3.03
C ALA A 193 40.55 -24.10 -4.24
N ALA A 194 40.87 -22.81 -4.00
CA ALA A 194 41.35 -21.77 -4.93
C ALA A 194 40.68 -21.57 -6.32
N GLY A 195 39.93 -20.47 -6.45
CA GLY A 195 39.57 -19.85 -7.72
C GLY A 195 38.99 -18.45 -7.50
N VAL A 196 39.76 -17.39 -7.80
CA VAL A 196 39.34 -16.00 -7.56
C VAL A 196 38.79 -15.38 -8.84
N ALA A 197 37.54 -14.93 -8.83
CA ALA A 197 36.98 -14.01 -9.82
C ALA A 197 35.90 -13.14 -9.14
N GLY A 198 35.80 -11.89 -9.58
CA GLY A 198 35.05 -10.81 -8.92
C GLY A 198 33.54 -10.77 -9.14
N PRO A 199 32.89 -9.63 -8.85
CA PRO A 199 31.55 -9.56 -8.26
C PRO A 199 30.41 -9.81 -9.26
N GLY A 200 29.42 -10.60 -8.81
CA GLY A 200 28.14 -10.74 -9.49
C GLY A 200 27.21 -9.54 -9.24
N ALA A 201 26.44 -9.16 -10.26
CA ALA A 201 25.55 -7.99 -10.28
C ALA A 201 24.49 -7.98 -9.15
N PRO A 202 23.97 -6.80 -8.76
CA PRO A 202 22.93 -6.69 -7.74
C PRO A 202 21.67 -7.48 -8.13
N GLU A 203 21.13 -8.24 -7.17
CA GLU A 203 19.92 -9.04 -7.36
C GLU A 203 18.73 -8.13 -7.69
N ARG A 204 18.17 -8.26 -8.90
CA ARG A 204 17.06 -7.42 -9.37
C ARG A 204 15.86 -7.57 -8.43
N SER A 205 15.37 -6.45 -7.91
CA SER A 205 14.22 -6.44 -7.01
C SER A 205 12.97 -7.00 -7.71
N ARG A 206 12.39 -8.06 -7.14
CA ARG A 206 11.27 -8.81 -7.74
C ARG A 206 9.98 -7.98 -7.73
N ARG A 207 9.18 -8.07 -8.80
CA ARG A 207 7.85 -7.43 -8.88
C ARG A 207 6.91 -8.00 -7.81
N PRO A 208 6.01 -7.17 -7.23
CA PRO A 208 4.93 -7.67 -6.37
C PRO A 208 4.13 -8.75 -7.09
N ARG A 209 3.93 -9.90 -6.44
CA ARG A 209 3.21 -11.02 -7.06
C ARG A 209 1.71 -10.82 -6.95
N PRO A 210 0.94 -11.09 -8.02
CA PRO A 210 -0.50 -11.03 -7.96
C PRO A 210 -1.04 -12.10 -7.00
N VAL A 211 -2.09 -11.76 -6.26
CA VAL A 211 -2.85 -12.76 -5.49
C VAL A 211 -3.72 -13.53 -6.47
N ILE A 212 -3.35 -14.78 -6.72
CA ILE A 212 -4.15 -15.71 -7.53
C ILE A 212 -5.17 -16.40 -6.60
N ASN A 213 -6.44 -16.33 -6.97
CA ASN A 213 -7.56 -16.98 -6.29
C ASN A 213 -8.44 -17.71 -7.32
N ARG A 214 -9.46 -18.45 -6.86
CA ARG A 214 -10.38 -19.20 -7.74
C ARG A 214 -10.98 -18.34 -8.85
N ASP A 215 -11.31 -17.09 -8.54
CA ASP A 215 -12.11 -16.21 -9.40
C ASP A 215 -11.27 -15.46 -10.44
N ASN A 216 -9.94 -15.39 -10.27
CA ASN A 216 -8.99 -14.81 -11.23
C ASN A 216 -7.95 -15.80 -11.79
N ALA A 217 -7.95 -17.07 -11.37
CA ALA A 217 -7.00 -18.08 -11.84
C ALA A 217 -6.97 -18.20 -13.36
N GLY A 218 -8.15 -18.24 -14.01
CA GLY A 218 -8.27 -18.32 -15.46
C GLY A 218 -7.64 -17.14 -16.23
N PHE A 219 -7.60 -15.95 -15.63
CA PHE A 219 -6.87 -14.81 -16.20
C PHE A 219 -5.36 -15.07 -16.20
N TRP A 220 -4.78 -15.48 -15.06
CA TRP A 220 -3.35 -15.75 -14.93
C TRP A 220 -2.90 -16.97 -15.75
N GLU A 221 -3.77 -17.97 -15.87
CA GLU A 221 -3.64 -19.09 -16.79
C GLU A 221 -3.68 -18.70 -18.27
N GLY A 222 -4.39 -17.62 -18.62
CA GLY A 222 -4.34 -16.99 -19.93
C GLY A 222 -3.01 -16.27 -20.15
N VAL A 223 -2.60 -15.43 -19.18
CA VAL A 223 -1.34 -14.69 -19.21
C VAL A 223 -0.14 -15.62 -19.42
N ALA A 224 -0.05 -16.71 -18.64
CA ALA A 224 1.03 -17.70 -18.75
C ALA A 224 1.02 -18.52 -20.06
N ARG A 225 -0.03 -18.38 -20.88
CA ARG A 225 -0.15 -18.94 -22.24
C ARG A 225 -0.10 -17.86 -23.32
N HIS A 226 0.24 -16.61 -22.96
CA HIS A 226 0.27 -15.42 -23.82
C HIS A 226 -1.11 -15.07 -24.44
N ARG A 227 -2.19 -15.26 -23.67
CA ARG A 227 -3.58 -14.99 -24.09
C ARG A 227 -4.30 -14.09 -23.09
N LEU A 228 -4.69 -12.89 -23.50
CA LEU A 228 -5.41 -11.95 -22.63
C LEU A 228 -6.90 -12.29 -22.64
N LEU A 229 -7.37 -13.00 -21.62
CA LEU A 229 -8.75 -13.49 -21.54
C LEU A 229 -9.66 -12.50 -20.79
N ILE A 230 -10.73 -12.09 -21.47
CA ILE A 230 -11.82 -11.24 -20.93
C ILE A 230 -12.99 -12.16 -20.57
N GLN A 231 -13.59 -11.97 -19.39
CA GLN A 231 -14.80 -12.73 -19.04
C GLN A 231 -16.00 -12.24 -19.86
N ARG A 232 -16.79 -13.16 -20.38
CA ARG A 232 -18.07 -12.89 -21.02
C ARG A 232 -19.17 -13.61 -20.25
N CYS A 233 -20.23 -12.90 -19.86
CA CYS A 233 -21.35 -13.53 -19.16
C CYS A 233 -22.12 -14.48 -20.09
N GLY A 234 -22.37 -15.72 -19.66
CA GLY A 234 -23.09 -16.72 -20.44
C GLY A 234 -24.57 -16.38 -20.65
N SER A 235 -25.17 -15.58 -19.75
CA SER A 235 -26.60 -15.23 -19.81
C SER A 235 -26.90 -13.95 -20.60
N CYS A 236 -26.01 -12.94 -20.56
CA CYS A 236 -26.26 -11.63 -21.21
C CYS A 236 -25.16 -11.18 -22.18
N ALA A 237 -24.18 -12.04 -22.48
CA ALA A 237 -23.02 -11.77 -23.34
C ALA A 237 -22.14 -10.55 -22.96
N ARG A 238 -22.38 -9.91 -21.80
CA ARG A 238 -21.62 -8.74 -21.36
C ARG A 238 -20.16 -9.11 -21.10
N LEU A 239 -19.24 -8.40 -21.76
CA LEU A 239 -17.81 -8.46 -21.50
C LEU A 239 -17.47 -7.74 -20.19
N ARG A 240 -16.56 -8.31 -19.40
CA ARG A 240 -16.20 -7.90 -18.05
C ARG A 240 -14.70 -7.99 -17.81
N PHE A 241 -14.14 -6.91 -17.27
CA PHE A 241 -12.80 -6.87 -16.69
C PHE A 241 -12.80 -5.86 -15.53
N PRO A 242 -12.12 -6.12 -14.39
CA PRO A 242 -11.42 -7.35 -14.02
C PRO A 242 -12.36 -8.56 -13.88
N TRP A 243 -11.79 -9.75 -13.70
CA TRP A 243 -12.55 -10.98 -13.47
C TRP A 243 -13.29 -10.90 -12.12
N LEU A 244 -14.59 -11.24 -12.14
CA LEU A 244 -15.48 -11.16 -10.97
C LEU A 244 -16.37 -12.42 -10.87
N PRO A 245 -16.77 -12.87 -9.66
CA PRO A 245 -17.57 -14.09 -9.46
C PRO A 245 -18.96 -14.08 -10.13
N GLY A 246 -19.51 -12.90 -10.43
CA GLY A 246 -20.81 -12.75 -11.07
C GLY A 246 -20.89 -11.54 -11.99
N CYS A 247 -21.89 -11.52 -12.86
CA CYS A 247 -22.08 -10.44 -13.82
C CYS A 247 -22.60 -9.17 -13.14
N ASN A 248 -21.88 -8.05 -13.31
CA ASN A 248 -22.29 -6.74 -12.80
C ASN A 248 -23.52 -6.13 -13.50
N ALA A 249 -24.02 -6.74 -14.59
CA ALA A 249 -25.20 -6.29 -15.32
C ALA A 249 -26.47 -7.12 -15.03
N CYS A 250 -26.35 -8.44 -14.78
CA CYS A 250 -27.50 -9.32 -14.58
C CYS A 250 -27.38 -10.28 -13.38
N GLY A 251 -26.32 -10.21 -12.58
CA GLY A 251 -26.09 -11.06 -11.41
C GLY A 251 -25.69 -12.51 -11.71
N SER A 252 -25.78 -12.97 -12.97
CA SER A 252 -25.49 -14.37 -13.32
C SER A 252 -24.06 -14.80 -12.95
N PRO A 253 -23.88 -15.98 -12.33
CA PRO A 253 -22.57 -16.57 -12.06
C PRO A 253 -21.97 -17.26 -13.30
N ASP A 254 -22.75 -17.45 -14.38
CA ASP A 254 -22.32 -18.16 -15.57
C ASP A 254 -21.49 -17.26 -16.49
N TRP A 255 -20.32 -17.75 -16.90
CA TRP A 255 -19.44 -17.06 -17.83
C TRP A 255 -18.58 -18.03 -18.64
N ASP A 256 -18.19 -17.55 -19.82
CA ASP A 256 -17.08 -18.08 -20.61
C ASP A 256 -16.04 -16.97 -20.81
N THR A 257 -15.10 -17.16 -21.75
CA THR A 257 -14.06 -16.17 -22.05
C THR A 257 -14.00 -15.87 -23.52
N VAL A 258 -13.63 -14.62 -23.84
CA VAL A 258 -13.16 -14.22 -25.17
C VAL A 258 -11.71 -13.77 -25.03
N GLU A 259 -10.93 -14.03 -26.07
CA GLU A 259 -9.55 -13.54 -26.16
C GLU A 259 -9.56 -12.11 -26.72
N ALA A 260 -8.84 -11.22 -26.07
CA ALA A 260 -8.68 -9.85 -26.54
C ALA A 260 -7.76 -9.81 -27.76
N SER A 261 -8.07 -8.93 -28.71
CA SER A 261 -7.20 -8.54 -29.83
C SER A 261 -5.80 -8.06 -29.39
N GLY A 262 -5.70 -7.58 -28.14
CA GLY A 262 -4.51 -6.94 -27.60
C GLY A 262 -4.35 -5.49 -28.02
N GLU A 263 -5.30 -4.92 -28.75
CA GLU A 263 -5.30 -3.51 -29.16
C GLU A 263 -6.06 -2.66 -28.15
N GLY A 264 -5.56 -1.46 -27.88
CA GLY A 264 -6.22 -0.53 -26.96
C GLY A 264 -5.65 0.88 -26.98
N THR A 265 -6.25 1.74 -26.17
CA THR A 265 -5.91 3.16 -26.06
C THR A 265 -5.74 3.52 -24.60
N VAL A 266 -4.74 4.34 -24.27
CA VAL A 266 -4.58 4.89 -22.91
C VAL A 266 -5.76 5.80 -22.58
N PHE A 267 -6.66 5.33 -21.71
CA PHE A 267 -7.84 6.07 -21.26
C PHE A 267 -7.48 7.09 -20.16
N SER A 268 -6.64 6.67 -19.21
CA SER A 268 -6.06 7.54 -18.19
C SER A 268 -4.72 6.99 -17.69
N TYR A 269 -3.92 7.81 -17.02
CA TYR A 269 -2.65 7.39 -16.44
C TYR A 269 -2.28 8.20 -15.21
N VAL A 270 -1.41 7.64 -14.37
CA VAL A 270 -0.75 8.30 -13.24
C VAL A 270 0.73 7.96 -13.30
N VAL A 271 1.60 8.95 -13.08
CA VAL A 271 3.04 8.71 -12.92
C VAL A 271 3.38 8.61 -11.44
N MET A 272 3.98 7.48 -11.04
CA MET A 272 4.51 7.31 -9.70
C MET A 272 5.93 7.89 -9.65
N HIS A 273 6.15 8.95 -8.88
CA HIS A 273 7.45 9.60 -8.72
C HIS A 273 8.19 9.15 -7.44
N HIS A 274 7.51 9.12 -6.29
CA HIS A 274 8.11 8.77 -5.00
C HIS A 274 7.11 8.02 -4.08
N PRO A 275 7.59 7.11 -3.21
CA PRO A 275 8.97 6.63 -3.14
C PRO A 275 9.33 5.77 -4.36
N PRO A 276 10.61 5.79 -4.81
CA PRO A 276 11.07 4.95 -5.89
C PRO A 276 10.96 3.48 -5.46
N PHE A 277 10.31 2.62 -6.27
CA PHE A 277 10.15 1.21 -5.94
C PHE A 277 11.08 0.35 -6.82
N PRO A 278 12.18 -0.22 -6.29
CA PRO A 278 13.22 -0.92 -7.06
C PRO A 278 12.75 -1.97 -8.07
N ALA A 279 11.58 -2.59 -7.85
CA ALA A 279 11.04 -3.57 -8.78
C ALA A 279 10.44 -3.01 -10.07
N PHE A 280 10.17 -1.69 -10.14
CA PHE A 280 9.65 -1.02 -11.34
C PHE A 280 10.74 -0.36 -12.19
N THR A 281 12.02 -0.52 -11.82
CA THR A 281 13.16 -0.11 -12.65
C THR A 281 13.10 -0.84 -14.00
N ALA A 282 13.04 -0.07 -15.09
CA ALA A 282 13.09 -0.62 -16.43
C ALA A 282 14.54 -1.08 -16.74
N PRO A 283 14.72 -2.24 -17.40
CA PRO A 283 16.05 -2.85 -17.60
C PRO A 283 16.94 -2.12 -18.63
N ASP A 284 16.44 -1.06 -19.25
CA ASP A 284 17.09 -0.21 -20.24
C ASP A 284 17.63 1.12 -19.66
N ARG A 285 17.26 1.49 -18.42
CA ARG A 285 17.81 2.68 -17.77
C ARG A 285 19.25 2.44 -17.34
N ALA A 286 20.16 3.24 -17.88
CA ALA A 286 21.60 3.23 -17.59
C ALA A 286 21.99 3.72 -16.17
N THR A 287 21.03 3.69 -15.23
CA THR A 287 21.19 4.08 -13.83
C THR A 287 20.48 3.06 -12.95
N ASP A 288 21.16 2.52 -11.95
CA ASP A 288 20.65 1.49 -11.01
C ASP A 288 19.58 2.01 -10.03
N THR A 289 18.83 3.05 -10.42
CA THR A 289 17.84 3.74 -9.60
C THR A 289 16.45 3.58 -10.22
N ALA A 290 15.46 3.15 -9.43
CA ALA A 290 14.06 3.16 -9.83
C ALA A 290 13.55 4.59 -10.06
N GLY A 291 13.70 5.10 -11.28
CA GLY A 291 13.07 6.35 -11.68
C GLY A 291 11.54 6.23 -11.83
N PRO A 292 10.84 7.34 -12.10
CA PRO A 292 9.39 7.34 -12.23
C PRO A 292 8.86 6.39 -13.32
N TYR A 293 7.65 5.87 -13.11
CA TYR A 293 6.96 4.97 -14.03
C TYR A 293 5.47 5.31 -14.16
N ALA A 294 4.90 5.06 -15.35
CA ALA A 294 3.49 5.30 -15.62
C ALA A 294 2.65 4.03 -15.37
N VAL A 295 1.64 4.16 -14.52
CA VAL A 295 0.52 3.21 -14.41
C VAL A 295 -0.60 3.72 -15.30
N VAL A 296 -1.10 2.87 -16.19
CA VAL A 296 -2.14 3.22 -17.16
C VAL A 296 -3.42 2.43 -16.93
N LEU A 297 -4.54 3.07 -17.23
CA LEU A 297 -5.81 2.41 -17.50
C LEU A 297 -5.97 2.40 -19.03
N VAL A 298 -5.88 1.22 -19.63
CA VAL A 298 -6.07 1.01 -21.07
C VAL A 298 -7.51 0.60 -21.33
N GLU A 299 -8.18 1.26 -22.27
CA GLU A 299 -9.43 0.80 -22.85
C GLU A 299 -9.10 -0.09 -24.06
N LEU A 300 -9.48 -1.36 -23.99
CA LEU A 300 -9.26 -2.33 -25.06
C LEU A 300 -10.30 -2.16 -26.17
N ALA A 301 -9.99 -2.64 -27.38
CA ALA A 301 -10.91 -2.63 -28.51
C ALA A 301 -12.27 -3.30 -28.20
N GLU A 302 -12.30 -4.26 -27.27
CA GLU A 302 -13.50 -4.94 -26.80
C GLU A 302 -14.35 -4.10 -25.79
N GLY A 303 -13.95 -2.85 -25.50
CA GLY A 303 -14.69 -1.90 -24.67
C GLY A 303 -14.59 -2.12 -23.15
N VAL A 304 -13.72 -3.03 -22.70
CA VAL A 304 -13.37 -3.21 -21.28
C VAL A 304 -12.07 -2.47 -20.95
N ARG A 305 -11.83 -2.17 -19.67
CA ARG A 305 -10.63 -1.45 -19.23
C ARG A 305 -9.73 -2.31 -18.34
N ILE A 306 -8.42 -2.23 -18.55
CA ILE A 306 -7.39 -2.96 -17.80
C ILE A 306 -6.36 -1.99 -17.23
N ILE A 307 -5.98 -2.18 -15.96
CA ILE A 307 -4.85 -1.46 -15.34
C ILE A 307 -3.56 -2.21 -15.68
N SER A 308 -2.57 -1.50 -16.21
CA SER A 308 -1.25 -2.06 -16.55
C SER A 308 -0.16 -0.97 -16.54
N GLN A 309 1.00 -1.25 -17.12
CA GLN A 309 2.11 -0.33 -17.34
C GLN A 309 2.38 -0.19 -18.85
N VAL A 310 2.73 1.03 -19.29
CA VAL A 310 3.31 1.21 -20.63
C VAL A 310 4.84 1.05 -20.56
N VAL A 311 5.39 0.26 -21.48
CA VAL A 311 6.83 -0.04 -21.62
C VAL A 311 7.34 0.39 -23.01
N GLY A 312 8.66 0.49 -23.16
CA GLY A 312 9.30 0.92 -24.41
C GLY A 312 9.15 2.41 -24.73
N VAL A 313 8.71 3.23 -23.76
CA VAL A 313 8.65 4.68 -23.86
C VAL A 313 8.86 5.31 -22.49
N GLU A 314 9.44 6.51 -22.46
CA GLU A 314 9.56 7.27 -21.22
C GLU A 314 8.21 7.71 -20.66
N HIS A 315 8.13 7.72 -19.33
CA HIS A 315 6.91 7.97 -18.55
C HIS A 315 6.28 9.34 -18.82
N ASP A 316 7.12 10.34 -19.13
CA ASP A 316 6.73 11.73 -19.44
C ASP A 316 6.15 11.90 -20.85
N ARG A 317 6.29 10.89 -21.72
CA ARG A 317 5.70 10.83 -23.08
C ARG A 317 4.35 10.11 -23.13
N VAL A 318 3.96 9.39 -22.07
CA VAL A 318 2.64 8.76 -21.99
C VAL A 318 1.54 9.85 -22.01
N ARG A 319 0.50 9.65 -22.83
CA ARG A 319 -0.61 10.59 -23.02
C ARG A 319 -1.93 9.83 -23.09
N ILE A 320 -3.01 10.50 -22.65
CA ILE A 320 -4.38 10.03 -22.91
C ILE A 320 -4.60 10.02 -24.44
N GLY A 321 -5.27 9.00 -24.96
CA GLY A 321 -5.46 8.79 -26.39
C GLY A 321 -4.28 8.12 -27.10
N MET A 322 -3.18 7.79 -26.41
CA MET A 322 -2.06 7.06 -27.01
C MET A 322 -2.50 5.64 -27.42
N PRO A 323 -2.34 5.24 -28.70
CA PRO A 323 -2.62 3.88 -29.14
C PRO A 323 -1.53 2.93 -28.65
N VAL A 324 -1.95 1.79 -28.10
CA VAL A 324 -1.05 0.80 -27.49
C VAL A 324 -1.41 -0.62 -27.92
N ARG A 325 -0.41 -1.50 -27.89
CA ARG A 325 -0.58 -2.94 -28.12
C ARG A 325 -0.05 -3.74 -26.93
N LEU A 326 -0.77 -4.79 -26.59
CA LEU A 326 -0.42 -5.80 -25.58
C LEU A 326 0.94 -6.45 -25.90
N GLU A 327 1.78 -6.55 -24.88
CA GLU A 327 3.04 -7.29 -24.90
C GLU A 327 3.14 -8.11 -23.61
N PHE A 328 3.33 -9.43 -23.72
CA PHE A 328 3.59 -10.28 -22.57
C PHE A 328 5.07 -10.19 -22.20
N GLN A 329 5.38 -9.51 -21.10
CA GLN A 329 6.74 -9.37 -20.63
C GLN A 329 7.00 -10.26 -19.41
N ARG A 330 8.02 -11.11 -19.52
CA ARG A 330 8.60 -11.81 -18.38
C ARG A 330 9.44 -10.83 -17.57
N VAL A 331 8.97 -10.51 -16.36
CA VAL A 331 9.60 -9.50 -15.49
C VAL A 331 10.56 -10.11 -14.47
N ASP A 332 10.44 -11.41 -14.21
CA ASP A 332 11.44 -12.25 -13.53
C ASP A 332 11.22 -13.74 -13.86
N GLU A 333 12.01 -14.63 -13.28
CA GLU A 333 11.99 -16.08 -13.54
C GLU A 333 10.59 -16.72 -13.46
N ASP A 334 9.75 -16.26 -12.51
CA ASP A 334 8.45 -16.86 -12.20
C ASP A 334 7.25 -15.92 -12.45
N LEU A 335 7.43 -14.77 -13.11
CA LEU A 335 6.33 -13.84 -13.41
C LEU A 335 6.36 -13.27 -14.83
N GLU A 336 5.19 -13.38 -15.46
CA GLU A 336 4.87 -12.80 -16.76
C GLU A 336 3.67 -11.87 -16.58
N LEU A 337 3.71 -10.69 -17.21
CA LEU A 337 2.68 -9.66 -17.08
C LEU A 337 2.18 -9.21 -18.46
N PRO A 338 0.86 -8.98 -18.63
CA PRO A 338 0.31 -8.32 -19.80
C PRO A 338 0.56 -6.80 -19.70
N LEU A 339 1.67 -6.35 -20.29
CA LEU A 339 2.04 -4.94 -20.39
C LEU A 339 1.60 -4.36 -21.73
N PHE A 340 1.80 -3.07 -21.93
CA PHE A 340 1.43 -2.40 -23.18
C PHE A 340 2.63 -1.62 -23.72
N ARG A 341 2.85 -1.67 -25.04
CA ARG A 341 3.80 -0.78 -25.74
C ARG A 341 3.02 0.24 -26.56
N PRO A 342 3.53 1.45 -26.80
CA PRO A 342 2.96 2.31 -27.84
C PRO A 342 3.05 1.62 -29.20
N LEU A 343 2.01 1.79 -30.01
CA LEU A 343 2.19 1.67 -31.45
C LEU A 343 3.03 2.87 -31.88
N ALA A 344 4.18 2.61 -32.50
CA ALA A 344 4.97 3.68 -33.09
C ALA A 344 4.11 4.38 -34.16
N PRO A 345 4.15 5.72 -34.27
CA PRO A 345 3.54 6.38 -35.42
C PRO A 345 4.22 5.84 -36.69
N ASP A 346 3.42 5.41 -37.66
CA ASP A 346 3.93 4.91 -38.94
C ASP A 346 4.91 5.92 -39.55
N GLY A 347 6.13 5.47 -39.83
CA GLY A 347 7.27 6.35 -39.99
C GLY A 347 7.21 7.26 -41.22
N GLY A 348 7.11 8.57 -41.00
CA GLY A 348 7.59 9.60 -41.92
C GLY A 348 8.91 10.17 -41.40
N PRO A 349 9.98 10.28 -42.22
CA PRO A 349 11.24 10.87 -41.80
C PRO A 349 11.20 12.41 -41.74
N ASP A 350 12.18 12.97 -41.01
CA ASP A 350 12.52 14.38 -40.86
C ASP A 350 11.54 15.33 -40.13
N GLY A 351 11.96 15.68 -38.90
CA GLY A 351 11.39 16.73 -38.05
C GLY A 351 12.34 17.00 -36.89
N GLY A 352 13.30 17.91 -37.08
CA GLY A 352 14.36 18.21 -36.11
C GLY A 352 13.89 18.91 -34.83
N PRO A 353 14.80 19.09 -33.85
CA PRO A 353 14.42 19.47 -32.48
C PRO A 353 14.30 20.99 -32.29
N ASP A 354 13.09 21.54 -32.35
CA ASP A 354 12.69 22.61 -31.43
C ASP A 354 11.15 22.74 -31.33
N ALA A 355 10.67 22.98 -30.11
CA ALA A 355 9.34 23.50 -29.71
C ALA A 355 8.98 22.98 -28.31
N ALA A 356 9.51 23.60 -27.26
CA ALA A 356 8.89 23.52 -25.94
C ALA A 356 7.66 24.44 -25.90
N PRO A 357 6.49 23.99 -25.39
CA PRO A 357 5.43 24.89 -24.97
C PRO A 357 5.18 24.83 -23.46
N ALA A 358 5.32 26.00 -22.84
CA ALA A 358 4.51 26.55 -21.75
C ALA A 358 3.76 25.59 -20.81
N GLY A 359 4.11 25.66 -19.52
CA GLY A 359 3.33 25.02 -18.46
C GLY A 359 1.89 25.53 -18.40
N VAL A 360 0.92 24.62 -18.34
CA VAL A 360 -0.50 24.93 -18.17
C VAL A 360 -0.84 24.96 -16.69
N VAL A 361 -0.98 26.17 -16.15
CA VAL A 361 -1.65 26.40 -14.86
C VAL A 361 -3.16 26.21 -15.09
N GLY A 362 -3.71 25.11 -14.58
CA GLY A 362 -5.14 24.81 -14.66
C GLY A 362 -5.98 25.77 -13.82
N ARG A 363 -6.41 26.90 -14.41
CA ARG A 363 -7.44 27.76 -13.82
C ARG A 363 -8.79 27.04 -13.83
N ALA A 364 -9.47 27.04 -12.68
CA ALA A 364 -10.86 26.62 -12.60
C ALA A 364 -11.76 27.64 -13.35
N CYS A 365 -12.53 27.18 -14.34
CA CYS A 365 -13.56 27.98 -14.99
C CYS A 365 -14.83 27.99 -14.13
N GLY A 366 -14.98 29.02 -13.29
CA GLY A 366 -16.24 29.32 -12.62
C GLY A 366 -17.26 29.91 -13.61
N GLY A 367 -18.28 29.12 -13.98
CA GLY A 367 -19.39 29.60 -14.80
C GLY A 367 -20.47 30.28 -13.96
N SER A 368 -20.49 31.62 -13.95
CA SER A 368 -21.54 32.40 -13.29
C SER A 368 -22.80 32.54 -14.15
N GLY A 369 -23.88 31.89 -13.75
CA GLY A 369 -25.20 32.01 -14.39
C GLY A 369 -26.21 32.76 -13.51
N ARG A 370 -26.30 34.09 -13.66
CA ARG A 370 -27.56 34.82 -13.40
C ARG A 370 -28.40 34.64 -14.67
N GLY A 371 -29.69 34.28 -14.65
CA GLY A 371 -30.77 34.81 -13.83
C GLY A 371 -31.61 35.72 -14.71
N GLY A 372 -32.77 35.25 -15.20
CA GLY A 372 -33.50 35.94 -16.28
C GLY A 372 -34.91 35.43 -16.60
N ARG A 373 -35.86 35.79 -15.74
CA ARG A 373 -37.33 35.66 -15.85
C ARG A 373 -37.94 34.27 -15.65
#